data_AF-A0A7C5BEG4-F1
#
_entry.id   AF-A0A7C5BEG4-F1
#
_cell.length_a   1.000
_cell.length_b   1.000
_cell.length_c   1.000
_cell.angle_alpha   90.00
_cell.angle_beta   90.00
_cell.angle_gamma   90.00
#
_symmetry.space_group_name_H-M   'P 1'
#
loop_
_entity.id
_entity.type
_entity.pdbx_description
1 polymer ?
#
loop_
_entity_poly.entity_id
_entity_poly.type
_entity_poly.pdbx_seq_one_letter_code
_entity_poly.pdbx_strand_id
1 'polypeptide(L)'
;MNVFTSEESMIEEGNSLVTAPKHGSKISRCMVVEGDVKSCEAIIIDGTVNGSVTCEDSVVVQKSGIVKGKIEAKAILLEGKVEGPLEASDIELGVSAKLTGYILANRARVAGMVDGDILSKESLEVCKGAEVVTYECVSPYIVVKGYIRGEVRANEMLDVRSGATIEGDVEVKELQTEGSGNIFGAISRFLDNVDADN
;
A
#
# COMPACT_ATOMS: atom_id res chain seq x y z
N MET A 1 10.05 41.39 17.33
CA MET A 1 9.69 40.44 18.40
C MET A 1 9.62 39.08 17.73
N ASN A 2 10.74 38.36 17.72
CA ASN A 2 10.85 37.04 17.09
C ASN A 2 10.63 35.99 18.16
N VAL A 3 9.59 35.18 18.01
CA VAL A 3 9.51 33.87 18.64
C VAL A 3 8.57 33.04 17.77
N PHE A 4 9.12 32.08 17.03
CA PHE A 4 8.61 30.72 16.84
C PHE A 4 9.65 29.98 15.97
N THR A 5 10.53 29.26 16.67
CA THR A 5 11.50 28.31 16.13
C THR A 5 10.90 26.90 16.11
N SER A 6 11.34 26.10 15.13
CA SER A 6 11.39 24.63 15.07
C SER A 6 10.03 23.90 15.10
N GLU A 7 9.69 23.02 14.15
CA GLU A 7 10.50 21.91 13.65
C GLU A 7 10.30 21.68 12.14
N GLU A 8 11.35 21.87 11.35
CA GLU A 8 11.47 21.23 10.04
C GLU A 8 11.73 19.74 10.28
N SER A 9 10.71 18.91 10.17
CA SER A 9 10.91 17.47 10.04
C SER A 9 11.43 17.21 8.63
N MET A 10 12.74 16.96 8.56
CA MET A 10 13.44 16.33 7.44
C MET A 10 12.60 15.16 6.90
N ILE A 11 12.03 15.32 5.70
CA ILE A 11 11.50 14.20 4.93
C ILE A 11 12.69 13.67 4.14
N GLU A 12 13.13 12.45 4.48
CA GLU A 12 14.15 11.71 3.73
C GLU A 12 13.76 11.69 2.23
N GLU A 13 14.66 12.20 1.39
CA GLU A 13 14.65 11.94 -0.04
C GLU A 13 14.80 10.42 -0.25
N GLY A 14 13.68 9.75 -0.53
CA GLY A 14 13.65 8.30 -0.69
C GLY A 14 12.32 7.80 -1.27
N ASN A 15 12.01 8.19 -2.51
CA ASN A 15 11.02 7.53 -3.37
C ASN A 15 9.58 7.44 -2.81
N SER A 16 9.04 8.54 -2.26
CA SER A 16 7.63 8.63 -1.87
C SER A 16 6.76 8.82 -3.12
N LEU A 17 5.78 7.94 -3.32
CA LEU A 17 4.80 8.04 -4.42
C LEU A 17 3.83 9.20 -4.18
N VAL A 18 3.65 9.57 -2.91
CA VAL A 18 2.76 10.62 -2.48
C VAL A 18 3.57 11.79 -1.94
N THR A 19 3.33 12.99 -2.47
CA THR A 19 3.91 14.23 -1.93
C THR A 19 2.96 14.85 -0.91
N ALA A 20 3.51 15.45 0.14
CA ALA A 20 2.69 16.09 1.17
C ALA A 20 1.89 17.27 0.56
N PRO A 21 0.57 17.34 0.80
CA PRO A 21 -0.26 18.37 0.20
C PRO A 21 0.03 19.76 0.77
N LYS A 22 0.10 20.78 -0.09
CA LYS A 22 0.34 22.19 0.31
C LYS A 22 -0.91 22.90 0.83
N HIS A 23 -2.09 22.46 0.39
CA HIS A 23 -3.40 22.90 0.85
C HIS A 23 -4.26 21.66 1.04
N GLY A 24 -5.02 21.61 2.13
CA GLY A 24 -5.86 20.47 2.41
C GLY A 24 -6.67 20.63 3.69
N SER A 25 -7.73 19.84 3.78
CA SER A 25 -8.57 19.77 4.97
C SER A 25 -7.91 18.87 6.01
N LYS A 26 -7.82 19.32 7.26
CA LYS A 26 -7.24 18.53 8.36
C LYS A 26 -8.31 18.13 9.37
N ILE A 27 -8.49 16.82 9.55
CA ILE A 27 -9.28 16.24 10.64
C ILE A 27 -8.34 16.08 11.82
N SER A 28 -8.54 16.91 12.84
CA SER A 28 -7.68 16.93 14.03
C SER A 28 -7.89 15.71 14.91
N ARG A 29 -6.89 15.33 15.72
CA ARG A 29 -6.89 14.11 16.56
C ARG A 29 -8.14 13.89 17.41
N CYS A 30 -8.77 14.95 17.90
CA CYS A 30 -9.96 14.87 18.76
C CYS A 30 -11.28 14.93 17.99
N MET A 31 -11.25 14.91 16.65
CA MET A 31 -12.45 14.91 15.82
C MET A 31 -12.86 13.48 15.52
N VAL A 32 -14.16 13.21 15.66
CA VAL A 32 -14.80 11.99 15.18
C VAL A 32 -15.77 12.40 14.09
N VAL A 33 -15.55 11.90 12.89
CA VAL A 33 -16.43 12.13 11.75
C VAL A 33 -17.25 10.86 11.53
N GLU A 34 -18.57 11.01 11.50
CA GLU A 34 -19.51 9.91 11.21
C GLU A 34 -20.29 10.25 9.95
N GLY A 35 -20.21 9.40 8.93
CA GLY A 35 -20.83 9.61 7.61
C GLY A 35 -19.82 9.80 6.48
N ASP A 36 -20.24 10.41 5.38
CA ASP A 36 -19.45 10.51 4.15
C ASP A 36 -18.66 11.82 4.09
N VAL A 37 -17.35 11.72 3.86
CA VAL A 37 -16.45 12.86 3.68
C VAL A 37 -16.08 12.96 2.21
N LYS A 38 -16.35 14.10 1.59
CA LYS A 38 -15.98 14.37 0.19
C LYS A 38 -15.14 15.62 0.10
N SER A 39 -14.02 15.54 -0.59
CA SER A 39 -13.13 16.68 -0.84
C SER A 39 -12.57 16.65 -2.26
N CYS A 40 -12.42 17.82 -2.87
CA CYS A 40 -11.68 17.99 -4.11
C CYS A 40 -10.17 18.25 -3.88
N GLU A 41 -9.81 18.70 -2.68
CA GLU A 41 -8.42 18.90 -2.26
C GLU A 41 -7.97 17.79 -1.31
N ALA A 42 -6.68 17.74 -1.03
CA ALA A 42 -6.13 16.74 -0.16
C ALA A 42 -6.71 16.76 1.27
N ILE A 43 -6.77 15.59 1.90
CA ILE A 43 -7.27 15.42 3.27
C ILE A 43 -6.18 14.84 4.15
N ILE A 44 -5.93 15.47 5.29
CA ILE A 44 -5.05 14.95 6.35
C ILE A 44 -5.91 14.47 7.51
N ILE A 45 -5.82 13.20 7.85
CA ILE A 45 -6.61 12.55 8.90
C ILE A 45 -5.70 12.21 10.08
N ASP A 46 -5.82 12.97 11.16
CA ASP A 46 -5.15 12.71 12.45
C ASP A 46 -6.15 12.18 13.50
N GLY A 47 -7.46 12.32 13.25
CA GLY A 47 -8.56 11.87 14.11
C GLY A 47 -9.23 10.57 13.64
N THR A 48 -10.49 10.38 14.04
CA THR A 48 -11.26 9.17 13.70
C THR A 48 -12.31 9.46 12.65
N VAL A 49 -12.40 8.62 11.62
CA VAL A 49 -13.43 8.70 10.58
C VAL A 49 -14.16 7.36 10.49
N ASN A 50 -15.47 7.38 10.74
CA ASN A 50 -16.37 6.24 10.61
C ASN A 50 -17.32 6.51 9.44
N GLY A 51 -16.99 5.99 8.26
CA GLY A 51 -17.77 6.19 7.05
C GLY A 51 -16.92 6.20 5.78
N SER A 52 -17.48 6.65 4.67
CA SER A 52 -16.77 6.69 3.39
C SER A 52 -15.99 8.00 3.21
N VAL A 53 -14.76 7.91 2.70
CA VAL A 53 -13.92 9.05 2.39
C VAL A 53 -13.65 9.06 0.89
N THR A 54 -14.14 10.06 0.19
CA THR A 54 -13.88 10.27 -1.24
C THR A 54 -13.06 11.54 -1.43
N CYS A 55 -11.93 11.42 -2.09
CA CYS A 55 -11.02 12.53 -2.37
C CYS A 55 -10.57 12.48 -3.83
N GLU A 56 -10.61 13.59 -4.56
CA GLU A 56 -10.12 13.61 -5.95
C GLU A 56 -8.59 13.67 -6.05
N ASP A 57 -7.93 14.16 -4.99
CA ASP A 57 -6.47 14.30 -4.90
C ASP A 57 -5.88 13.28 -3.92
N SER A 58 -5.15 13.71 -2.88
CA SER A 58 -4.47 12.81 -1.94
C SER A 58 -5.12 12.72 -0.55
N VAL A 59 -5.15 11.53 0.06
CA VAL A 59 -5.52 11.32 1.47
C VAL A 59 -4.29 10.88 2.25
N VAL A 60 -4.02 11.56 3.36
CA VAL A 60 -2.92 11.24 4.27
C VAL A 60 -3.50 10.86 5.63
N VAL A 61 -3.40 9.59 6.00
CA VAL A 61 -3.78 9.10 7.33
C VAL A 61 -2.54 9.13 8.21
N GLN A 62 -2.49 10.04 9.17
CA GLN A 62 -1.37 10.15 10.10
C GLN A 62 -1.39 9.00 11.12
N LYS A 63 -0.32 8.85 11.90
CA LYS A 63 -0.16 7.78 12.90
C LYS A 63 -1.30 7.65 13.91
N SER A 64 -1.94 8.76 14.31
CA SER A 64 -3.11 8.75 15.21
C SER A 64 -4.43 8.59 14.48
N GLY A 65 -4.43 8.67 13.15
CA GLY A 65 -5.60 8.54 12.31
C GLY A 65 -6.16 7.13 12.33
N ILE A 66 -7.46 7.02 12.56
CA ILE A 66 -8.21 5.76 12.51
C ILE A 66 -9.35 5.94 11.51
N VAL A 67 -9.35 5.16 10.44
CA VAL A 67 -10.44 5.17 9.46
C VAL A 67 -11.13 3.82 9.44
N LYS A 68 -12.44 3.83 9.57
CA LYS A 68 -13.32 2.67 9.47
C LYS A 68 -14.32 2.89 8.36
N GLY A 69 -14.10 2.27 7.21
CA GLY A 69 -14.95 2.41 6.04
C GLY A 69 -14.16 2.40 4.73
N LYS A 70 -14.83 2.76 3.63
CA LYS A 70 -14.23 2.82 2.30
C LYS A 70 -13.44 4.11 2.13
N ILE A 71 -12.21 4.03 1.64
CA ILE A 71 -11.44 5.20 1.19
C ILE A 71 -11.24 5.11 -0.31
N GLU A 72 -11.61 6.17 -1.02
CA GLU A 72 -11.43 6.32 -2.45
C GLU A 72 -10.66 7.62 -2.71
N ALA A 73 -9.45 7.51 -3.25
CA ALA A 73 -8.63 8.69 -3.55
C ALA A 73 -7.74 8.50 -4.78
N LYS A 74 -7.11 9.55 -5.29
CA LYS A 74 -6.08 9.36 -6.32
C LYS A 74 -4.79 8.81 -5.71
N ALA A 75 -4.37 9.39 -4.59
CA ALA A 75 -3.20 8.96 -3.84
C ALA A 75 -3.53 8.76 -2.35
N ILE A 76 -3.04 7.71 -1.72
CA ILE A 76 -3.22 7.45 -0.29
C ILE A 76 -1.87 7.22 0.36
N LEU A 77 -1.57 8.01 1.39
CA LEU A 77 -0.46 7.78 2.31
C LEU A 77 -1.01 7.34 3.66
N LEU A 78 -0.67 6.15 4.10
CA LEU A 78 -1.18 5.56 5.34
C LEU A 78 -0.04 5.38 6.33
N GLU A 79 -0.10 6.07 7.46
CA GLU A 79 0.81 5.90 8.59
C GLU A 79 0.08 5.42 9.86
N GLY A 80 -1.26 5.44 9.84
CA GLY A 80 -2.15 5.07 10.96
C GLY A 80 -2.81 3.71 10.81
N LYS A 81 -4.06 3.60 11.26
CA LYS A 81 -4.86 2.38 11.17
C LYS A 81 -6.06 2.58 10.24
N VAL A 82 -6.26 1.65 9.31
CA VAL A 82 -7.45 1.64 8.47
C VAL A 82 -8.09 0.25 8.43
N GLU A 83 -9.40 0.21 8.62
CA GLU A 83 -10.24 -0.97 8.53
C GLU A 83 -11.27 -0.76 7.42
N GLY A 84 -11.13 -1.49 6.31
CA GLY A 84 -12.04 -1.41 5.17
C GLY A 84 -11.34 -1.47 3.80
N PRO A 85 -12.11 -1.32 2.71
CA PRO A 85 -11.57 -1.32 1.35
C PRO A 85 -10.89 0.02 1.03
N LEU A 86 -9.70 -0.06 0.44
CA LEU A 86 -8.96 1.06 -0.13
C LEU A 86 -8.97 0.98 -1.65
N GLU A 87 -9.38 2.06 -2.30
CA GLU A 87 -9.32 2.21 -3.74
C GLU A 87 -8.53 3.48 -4.07
N ALA A 88 -7.36 3.35 -4.70
CA ALA A 88 -6.64 4.50 -5.21
C ALA A 88 -5.78 4.19 -6.43
N SER A 89 -5.21 5.22 -7.06
CA SER A 89 -4.21 4.98 -8.12
C SER A 89 -2.87 4.62 -7.51
N ASP A 90 -2.42 5.44 -6.54
CA ASP A 90 -1.15 5.27 -5.83
C ASP A 90 -1.41 5.07 -4.33
N ILE A 91 -0.91 3.98 -3.76
CA ILE A 91 -1.00 3.70 -2.33
C ILE A 91 0.40 3.55 -1.76
N GLU A 92 0.64 4.24 -0.64
CA GLU A 92 1.87 4.14 0.11
C GLU A 92 1.54 3.86 1.58
N LEU A 93 1.94 2.69 2.06
CA LEU A 93 1.79 2.30 3.45
C LEU A 93 3.14 2.49 4.14
N GLY A 94 3.21 3.42 5.09
CA GLY A 94 4.39 3.64 5.91
C GLY A 94 4.65 2.49 6.89
N VAL A 95 5.78 2.52 7.58
CA VAL A 95 6.19 1.43 8.51
C VAL A 95 5.21 1.27 9.69
N SER A 96 4.59 2.36 10.14
CA SER A 96 3.58 2.32 11.21
C SER A 96 2.16 1.99 10.73
N ALA A 97 1.97 1.82 9.43
CA ALA A 97 0.70 1.51 8.82
C ALA A 97 0.17 0.16 9.28
N LYS A 98 -1.11 0.12 9.64
CA LYS A 98 -1.87 -1.12 9.84
C LYS A 98 -3.13 -1.08 9.01
N LEU A 99 -3.18 -1.95 8.01
CA LEU A 99 -4.36 -2.13 7.18
C LEU A 99 -5.02 -3.47 7.48
N THR A 100 -6.33 -3.45 7.65
CA THR A 100 -7.15 -4.67 7.59
C THR A 100 -8.24 -4.49 6.54
N GLY A 101 -8.18 -5.23 5.44
CA GLY A 101 -9.16 -5.13 4.36
C GLY A 101 -8.58 -5.38 2.97
N TYR A 102 -9.27 -4.85 1.95
CA TYR A 102 -8.93 -5.06 0.55
C TYR A 102 -8.20 -3.84 -0.02
N ILE A 103 -7.10 -4.06 -0.74
CA ILE A 103 -6.38 -3.00 -1.46
C ILE A 103 -6.63 -3.14 -2.96
N LEU A 104 -7.18 -2.09 -3.57
CA LEU A 104 -7.24 -1.91 -5.01
C LEU A 104 -6.39 -0.70 -5.40
N ALA A 105 -5.26 -0.95 -6.07
CA ALA A 105 -4.41 0.12 -6.58
C ALA A 105 -3.92 -0.10 -8.00
N ASN A 106 -3.38 0.95 -8.64
CA ASN A 106 -2.51 0.75 -9.79
C ASN A 106 -1.09 0.45 -9.28
N ARG A 107 -0.56 1.34 -8.44
CA ARG A 107 0.73 1.19 -7.79
C ARG A 107 0.56 1.15 -6.28
N ALA A 108 1.10 0.11 -5.65
CA ALA A 108 1.09 -0.03 -4.21
C ALA A 108 2.52 -0.20 -3.69
N ARG A 109 2.86 0.58 -2.67
CA ARG A 109 4.10 0.47 -1.91
C ARG A 109 3.76 0.16 -0.48
N VAL A 110 4.25 -0.97 0.03
CA VAL A 110 3.89 -1.48 1.35
C VAL A 110 5.12 -1.58 2.23
N ALA A 111 5.23 -0.74 3.26
CA ALA A 111 6.29 -0.81 4.27
C ALA A 111 5.80 -1.24 5.66
N GLY A 112 4.48 -1.29 5.88
CA GLY A 112 3.85 -1.64 7.16
C GLY A 112 3.23 -3.03 7.18
N MET A 113 2.21 -3.20 8.03
CA MET A 113 1.47 -4.45 8.21
C MET A 113 0.16 -4.41 7.42
N VAL A 114 -0.05 -5.40 6.56
CA VAL A 114 -1.28 -5.56 5.78
C VAL A 114 -1.89 -6.91 6.08
N ASP A 115 -3.17 -6.90 6.45
CA ASP A 115 -3.99 -8.09 6.64
C ASP A 115 -5.19 -8.03 5.66
N GLY A 116 -5.06 -8.75 4.55
CA GLY A 116 -6.10 -8.89 3.52
C GLY A 116 -5.55 -8.92 2.10
N ASP A 117 -6.45 -8.90 1.11
CA ASP A 117 -6.09 -9.12 -0.29
C ASP A 117 -5.58 -7.86 -0.98
N ILE A 118 -4.58 -8.03 -1.85
CA ILE A 118 -3.94 -6.94 -2.57
C ILE A 118 -4.07 -7.17 -4.07
N LEU A 119 -4.79 -6.27 -4.74
CA LEU A 119 -4.89 -6.23 -6.20
C LEU A 119 -4.26 -4.94 -6.72
N SER A 120 -3.08 -5.06 -7.34
CA SER A 120 -2.37 -3.95 -7.95
C SER A 120 -2.31 -4.11 -9.47
N LYS A 121 -2.83 -3.15 -10.23
CA LYS A 121 -2.95 -3.25 -11.70
C LYS A 121 -1.64 -3.00 -12.46
N GLU A 122 -0.69 -2.28 -11.89
CA GLU A 122 0.59 -1.95 -12.54
C GLU A 122 1.75 -2.58 -11.77
N SER A 123 1.99 -2.15 -10.54
CA SER A 123 3.14 -2.63 -9.75
C SER A 123 2.84 -2.66 -8.25
N LEU A 124 3.48 -3.61 -7.58
CA LEU A 124 3.46 -3.76 -6.13
C LEU A 124 4.90 -3.84 -5.62
N GLU A 125 5.25 -2.98 -4.68
CA GLU A 125 6.54 -3.01 -3.99
C GLU A 125 6.34 -3.25 -2.50
N VAL A 126 6.78 -4.41 -2.02
CA VAL A 126 6.84 -4.73 -0.58
C VAL A 126 8.21 -4.37 -0.06
N CYS A 127 8.29 -3.37 0.81
CA CYS A 127 9.52 -2.84 1.39
C CYS A 127 10.06 -3.72 2.53
N LYS A 128 11.32 -3.48 2.92
CA LYS A 128 11.95 -4.20 4.02
C LYS A 128 11.24 -3.90 5.34
N GLY A 129 10.92 -4.94 6.11
CA GLY A 129 10.18 -4.83 7.37
C GLY A 129 8.66 -4.78 7.23
N ALA A 130 8.15 -4.77 5.99
CA ALA A 130 6.74 -4.98 5.72
C ALA A 130 6.36 -6.44 5.96
N GLU A 131 5.16 -6.64 6.50
CA GLU A 131 4.53 -7.94 6.69
C GLU A 131 3.16 -7.92 6.02
N VAL A 132 3.04 -8.69 4.95
CA VAL A 132 1.80 -8.81 4.18
C VAL A 132 1.23 -10.20 4.42
N VAL A 133 0.10 -10.27 5.11
CA VAL A 133 -0.71 -11.48 5.28
C VAL A 133 -1.92 -11.34 4.37
N THR A 134 -2.02 -12.23 3.40
CA THR A 134 -2.99 -12.13 2.32
C THR A 134 -3.45 -13.52 1.91
N TYR A 135 -4.66 -13.66 1.37
CA TYR A 135 -5.02 -14.90 0.71
C TYR A 135 -4.44 -14.90 -0.69
N GLU A 136 -4.66 -13.81 -1.44
CA GLU A 136 -4.19 -13.63 -2.80
C GLU A 136 -3.61 -12.22 -3.01
N CYS A 137 -2.38 -12.17 -3.50
CA CYS A 137 -1.69 -10.96 -3.90
C CYS A 137 -1.45 -10.98 -5.42
N VAL A 138 -2.13 -10.11 -6.16
CA VAL A 138 -2.10 -10.10 -7.63
C VAL A 138 -1.54 -8.78 -8.14
N SER A 139 -0.48 -8.85 -8.95
CA SER A 139 -0.01 -7.71 -9.74
C SER A 139 0.82 -8.14 -10.94
N PRO A 140 0.90 -7.39 -12.05
CA PRO A 140 1.81 -7.73 -13.14
C PRO A 140 3.28 -7.73 -12.70
N TYR A 141 3.70 -6.70 -11.96
CA TYR A 141 5.07 -6.54 -11.46
C TYR A 141 5.08 -6.51 -9.94
N ILE A 142 5.71 -7.50 -9.31
CA ILE A 142 5.83 -7.58 -7.85
C ILE A 142 7.30 -7.53 -7.47
N VAL A 143 7.67 -6.58 -6.62
CA VAL A 143 9.01 -6.49 -6.02
C VAL A 143 8.89 -6.75 -4.54
N VAL A 144 9.53 -7.81 -4.05
CA VAL A 144 9.47 -8.21 -2.64
C VAL A 144 10.82 -7.98 -1.99
N LYS A 145 10.87 -7.11 -0.98
CA LYS A 145 12.01 -6.88 -0.07
C LYS A 145 11.69 -7.25 1.38
N GLY A 146 10.42 -7.56 1.67
CA GLY A 146 9.90 -7.87 3.00
C GLY A 146 9.37 -9.30 3.11
N TYR A 147 8.36 -9.48 3.97
CA TYR A 147 7.73 -10.77 4.22
C TYR A 147 6.32 -10.79 3.63
N ILE A 148 6.01 -11.82 2.84
CA ILE A 148 4.67 -12.09 2.33
C ILE A 148 4.26 -13.48 2.76
N ARG A 149 3.04 -13.61 3.30
CA ARG A 149 2.41 -14.89 3.59
C ARG A 149 1.06 -14.96 2.88
N GLY A 150 0.94 -15.89 1.95
CA GLY A 150 -0.22 -16.01 1.07
C GLY A 150 0.16 -16.43 -0.34
N GLU A 151 -0.85 -16.57 -1.20
CA GLU A 151 -0.62 -16.81 -2.62
C GLU A 151 -0.17 -15.52 -3.31
N VAL A 152 0.87 -15.61 -4.14
CA VAL A 152 1.42 -14.46 -4.87
C VAL A 152 1.36 -14.74 -6.37
N ARG A 153 0.60 -13.95 -7.11
CA ARG A 153 0.46 -14.04 -8.56
C ARG A 153 1.08 -12.83 -9.24
N ALA A 154 2.25 -13.04 -9.87
CA ALA A 154 2.89 -12.05 -10.72
C ALA A 154 2.75 -12.39 -12.22
N ASN A 155 1.90 -11.65 -12.94
CA ASN A 155 1.61 -11.99 -14.34
C ASN A 155 2.79 -11.72 -15.30
N GLU A 156 3.70 -10.82 -14.95
CA GLU A 156 4.88 -10.50 -15.77
C GLU A 156 6.16 -10.88 -15.02
N MET A 157 6.43 -10.22 -13.88
CA MET A 157 7.71 -10.36 -13.19
C MET A 157 7.54 -10.32 -11.68
N LEU A 158 8.16 -11.29 -11.00
CA LEU A 158 8.39 -11.28 -9.57
C LEU A 158 9.89 -11.08 -9.31
N ASP A 159 10.25 -10.01 -8.63
CA ASP A 159 11.61 -9.70 -8.18
C ASP A 159 11.72 -9.87 -6.68
N VAL A 160 12.37 -10.95 -6.23
CA VAL A 160 12.59 -11.26 -4.83
C VAL A 160 13.97 -10.78 -4.42
N ARG A 161 14.02 -9.68 -3.66
CA ARG A 161 15.25 -9.02 -3.23
C ARG A 161 15.88 -9.69 -2.00
N SER A 162 17.10 -9.31 -1.66
CA SER A 162 17.83 -9.88 -0.53
C SER A 162 17.09 -9.69 0.79
N GLY A 163 16.84 -10.81 1.49
CA GLY A 163 16.16 -10.83 2.78
C GLY A 163 14.63 -10.90 2.68
N ALA A 164 14.09 -10.91 1.46
CA ALA A 164 12.69 -11.18 1.25
C ALA A 164 12.35 -12.63 1.54
N THR A 165 11.17 -12.85 2.11
CA THR A 165 10.64 -14.19 2.36
C THR A 165 9.19 -14.25 1.91
N ILE A 166 8.87 -15.26 1.11
CA ILE A 166 7.51 -15.53 0.64
C ILE A 166 7.10 -16.90 1.17
N GLU A 167 6.04 -16.97 1.96
CA GLU A 167 5.44 -18.22 2.44
C GLU A 167 4.06 -18.42 1.81
N GLY A 168 3.98 -19.34 0.85
CA GLY A 168 2.77 -19.62 0.09
C GLY A 168 3.08 -19.92 -1.36
N ASP A 169 2.03 -20.25 -2.10
CA ASP A 169 2.18 -20.63 -3.51
C ASP A 169 2.40 -19.38 -4.37
N VAL A 170 3.33 -19.49 -5.30
CA VAL A 170 3.81 -18.38 -6.13
C VAL A 170 3.57 -18.73 -7.59
N GLU A 171 2.73 -17.95 -8.25
CA GLU A 171 2.45 -18.06 -9.67
C GLU A 171 3.09 -16.90 -10.42
N VAL A 172 4.08 -17.19 -11.26
CA VAL A 172 4.89 -16.13 -11.89
C VAL A 172 5.23 -16.47 -13.34
N LYS A 173 5.25 -15.48 -14.22
CA LYS A 173 5.77 -15.66 -15.58
C LYS A 173 7.30 -15.63 -15.59
N GLU A 174 7.88 -14.54 -15.11
CA GLU A 174 9.31 -14.38 -14.89
C GLU A 174 9.63 -14.21 -13.40
N LEU A 175 10.65 -14.92 -12.92
CA LEU A 175 11.14 -14.81 -11.55
C LEU A 175 12.59 -14.36 -11.57
N GLN A 176 12.86 -13.23 -10.95
CA GLN A 176 14.20 -12.75 -10.64
C GLN A 176 14.39 -12.80 -9.13
N THR A 177 15.56 -13.26 -8.70
CA THR A 177 15.89 -13.32 -7.28
C THR A 177 17.27 -12.71 -7.07
N GLU A 178 17.39 -11.79 -6.12
CA GLU A 178 18.66 -11.24 -5.66
C GLU A 178 19.05 -11.85 -4.32
N GLY A 179 20.14 -12.63 -4.32
CA GLY A 179 20.76 -13.14 -3.12
C GLY A 179 19.80 -13.95 -2.23
N SER A 180 19.89 -13.74 -0.92
CA SER A 180 19.24 -14.51 0.15
C SER A 180 17.69 -14.42 0.22
N GLY A 181 17.00 -14.26 -0.91
CA GLY A 181 15.55 -14.36 -0.99
C GLY A 181 15.09 -15.80 -0.79
N ASN A 182 14.13 -16.01 0.10
CA ASN A 182 13.59 -17.35 0.37
C ASN A 182 12.13 -17.43 -0.10
N ILE A 183 11.78 -18.51 -0.78
CA ILE A 183 10.40 -18.81 -1.18
C ILE A 183 10.06 -20.19 -0.63
N PHE A 184 9.04 -20.25 0.21
CA PHE A 184 8.53 -21.46 0.83
C PHE A 184 7.11 -21.73 0.31
N GLY A 185 7.01 -22.55 -0.72
CA GLY A 185 5.74 -22.94 -1.32
C GLY A 185 5.93 -23.54 -2.71
N ALA A 186 4.84 -23.89 -3.38
CA ALA A 186 4.92 -24.32 -4.77
C ALA A 186 5.13 -23.09 -5.66
N ILE A 187 6.05 -23.20 -6.63
CA ILE A 187 6.22 -22.18 -7.67
C ILE A 187 5.63 -22.74 -8.96
N SER A 188 4.54 -22.14 -9.44
CA SER A 188 3.97 -22.42 -10.76
C SER A 188 4.41 -21.33 -11.73
N ARG A 189 4.83 -21.75 -12.93
CA ARG A 189 5.16 -20.81 -14.00
C ARG A 189 3.96 -20.67 -14.91
N PHE A 190 3.43 -19.46 -15.06
CA PHE A 190 2.40 -19.18 -16.06
C PHE A 190 3.07 -19.19 -17.44
N LEU A 191 2.93 -20.30 -18.15
CA LEU A 191 3.32 -20.41 -19.54
C LEU A 191 2.12 -19.97 -20.37
N ASP A 192 2.26 -18.86 -21.11
CA ASP A 192 1.38 -18.59 -22.22
C ASP A 192 1.53 -19.81 -23.16
N ASN A 193 0.50 -20.65 -23.23
CA ASN A 193 0.43 -21.68 -24.26
C ASN A 193 0.26 -20.95 -25.60
N VAL A 194 1.38 -20.51 -26.17
CA VAL A 194 1.48 -20.12 -27.58
C VAL A 194 1.54 -21.43 -28.35
N ASP A 195 0.39 -22.02 -28.66
CA ASP A 195 0.22 -22.98 -29.75
C ASP A 195 -1.27 -23.17 -30.06
N ALA A 196 -1.72 -22.54 -31.16
CA ALA A 196 -2.65 -23.06 -32.18
C ALA A 196 -3.49 -21.94 -32.82
N ASP A 197 -2.98 -21.31 -33.89
CA ASP A 197 -3.58 -21.58 -35.22
C ASP A 197 -2.58 -21.18 -36.32
N ASN A 198 -2.36 -22.11 -37.26
CA ASN A 198 -1.60 -21.94 -38.49
C ASN A 198 -2.58 -21.83 -39.66
#